data_AF-A0A353N506-F1
#
_entry.id   AF-A0A353N506-F1
#
_cell.length_a   1.000
_cell.length_b   1.000
_cell.length_c   1.000
_cell.angle_alpha   90.00
_cell.angle_beta   90.00
_cell.angle_gamma   90.00
#
_symmetry.space_group_name_H-M   'P 1'
#
loop_
_entity.id
_entity.type
_entity.pdbx_description
1 polymer ?
#
loop_
_entity_poly.entity_id
_entity_poly.type
_entity_poly.pdbx_seq_one_letter_code
_entity_poly.pdbx_strand_id
1 'polypeptide(L)'
;MDKFKNNIIITLCVLVLILILGLISPVLRAKATRLITVMGEAELRVIPNEVVISTAVETSDHNLTLAKKSNDERVRKVIALAEKYKIEAKHIQTSQIHIEPRYRDHYEKREFIGYFVRKNIVVQLKDLTKFEDFLSSLLEEGVNYVD
;
A
#
# COMPACT_ATOMS: atom_id res chain seq x y z
N MET A 1 73.41 62.51 6.98
CA MET A 1 71.98 62.85 7.13
C MET A 1 71.05 61.69 6.74
N ASP A 2 71.58 60.58 6.20
CA ASP A 2 70.77 59.49 5.63
C ASP A 2 70.22 58.45 6.63
N LYS A 3 70.92 58.23 7.76
CA LYS A 3 70.46 57.28 8.80
C LYS A 3 69.14 57.71 9.47
N PHE A 4 68.87 59.01 9.54
CA PHE A 4 67.65 59.55 10.16
C PHE A 4 66.43 59.38 9.24
N LYS A 5 66.61 59.56 7.92
CA LYS A 5 65.58 59.30 6.91
C LYS A 5 65.19 57.83 6.85
N ASN A 6 66.15 56.91 6.94
CA ASN A 6 65.87 55.47 6.88
C ASN A 6 65.05 54.98 8.09
N ASN A 7 65.34 55.48 9.29
CA ASN A 7 64.58 55.13 10.49
C ASN A 7 63.14 55.69 10.48
N ILE A 8 62.92 56.85 9.87
CA ILE A 8 61.58 57.41 9.67
C ILE A 8 60.78 56.54 8.68
N ILE A 9 61.39 56.12 7.58
CA ILE A 9 60.73 55.26 6.57
C ILE A 9 60.39 53.89 7.17
N ILE A 10 61.29 53.29 7.95
CA ILE A 10 61.03 52.01 8.62
C ILE A 10 59.88 52.14 9.62
N THR A 11 59.87 53.20 10.43
CA THR A 11 58.80 53.45 11.41
C THR A 11 57.45 53.66 10.71
N LEU A 12 57.43 54.38 9.58
CA LEU A 12 56.21 54.60 8.80
C LEU A 12 55.70 53.29 8.16
N CYS A 13 56.58 52.45 7.63
CA CYS A 13 56.21 51.15 7.09
C CYS A 13 55.66 50.19 8.17
N VAL A 14 56.23 50.20 9.38
CA VAL A 14 55.72 49.40 10.51
C VAL A 14 54.34 49.89 10.94
N LEU A 15 54.12 51.21 10.98
CA LEU A 15 52.81 51.78 11.31
C LEU A 15 51.75 51.42 10.27
N VAL A 16 52.09 51.47 8.98
CA VAL A 16 51.20 51.08 7.88
C VAL A 16 50.89 49.57 7.93
N LEU A 17 51.88 48.73 8.25
CA LEU A 17 51.67 47.30 8.40
C LEU A 17 50.72 46.97 9.57
N ILE A 18 50.86 47.65 10.70
CA ILE A 18 49.96 47.50 11.86
C ILE A 18 48.53 47.94 11.51
N LEU A 19 48.39 49.01 10.73
CA LEU A 19 47.08 49.49 10.27
C LEU A 19 46.40 48.49 9.32
N ILE A 20 47.18 47.86 8.43
CA ILE A 20 46.68 46.83 7.51
C ILE A 20 46.27 45.57 8.28
N LEU A 21 47.03 45.14 9.29
CA LEU A 21 46.65 43.99 10.13
C LEU A 21 45.38 44.25 10.95
N GLY A 22 45.13 45.50 11.37
CA GLY A 22 43.92 45.88 12.11
C GLY A 22 42.62 45.84 11.30
N LEU A 23 42.71 45.89 9.96
CA LEU A 23 41.54 45.87 9.07
C LEU A 23 41.05 44.46 8.71
N ILE A 24 41.81 43.40 9.01
CA ILE A 24 41.48 42.01 8.67
C ILE A 24 40.60 41.34 9.77
N SER A 25 40.53 41.94 10.96
CA SER A 25 39.89 41.36 12.15
C SER A 25 38.37 41.10 12.03
N PRO A 26 37.55 41.92 11.34
CA PRO A 26 36.10 41.69 11.32
C PRO A 26 35.66 40.63 10.29
N VAL A 27 36.50 40.25 9.31
CA VAL A 27 36.14 39.29 8.25
C VAL A 27 36.10 37.83 8.72
N LEU A 28 36.86 37.47 9.76
CA LEU A 28 36.94 36.10 10.28
C LEU A 28 35.83 35.74 11.29
N ARG A 29 34.94 36.67 11.64
CA ARG A 29 33.86 36.39 12.60
C ARG A 29 32.65 35.81 11.87
N ALA A 30 32.77 34.57 11.40
CA ALA A 30 31.63 33.76 10.99
C ALA A 30 30.65 33.67 12.17
N LYS A 31 29.56 34.43 12.11
CA LYS A 31 28.54 34.49 13.15
C LYS A 31 27.89 33.12 13.21
N ALA A 32 28.18 32.33 14.24
CA ALA A 32 27.58 31.01 14.43
C ALA A 32 26.05 31.16 14.42
N THR A 33 25.41 30.64 13.36
CA THR A 33 23.96 30.75 13.16
C THR A 33 23.27 30.01 14.29
N ARG A 34 22.41 30.70 15.04
CA ARG A 34 21.62 30.09 16.12
C ARG A 34 20.47 29.32 15.47
N LEU A 35 20.55 27.99 15.45
CA LEU A 35 19.45 27.13 14.99
C LEU A 35 18.77 26.45 16.18
N ILE A 36 17.47 26.29 16.07
CA ILE A 36 16.66 25.41 16.92
C ILE A 36 16.11 24.34 15.98
N THR A 37 16.47 23.08 16.26
CA THR A 37 15.92 21.93 15.53
C THR A 37 14.82 21.31 16.39
N VAL A 38 13.64 21.17 15.81
CA VAL A 38 12.52 20.45 16.43
C VAL A 38 12.17 19.23 15.59
N MET A 39 11.86 18.13 16.26
CA MET A 39 11.20 16.98 15.67
C MET A 39 9.79 16.91 16.22
N GLY A 40 8.81 16.81 15.33
CA GLY A 40 7.42 16.55 15.67
C GLY A 40 7.02 15.18 15.13
N GLU A 41 6.35 14.39 15.97
CA GLU A 41 5.71 13.13 15.59
C GLU A 41 4.21 13.29 15.80
N ALA A 42 3.41 12.71 14.90
CA ALA A 42 1.96 12.69 15.00
C ALA A 42 1.44 11.28 14.69
N GLU A 43 0.70 10.71 15.64
CA GLU A 43 -0.01 9.44 15.48
C GLU A 43 -1.51 9.75 15.38
N LEU A 44 -2.18 9.15 14.38
CA LEU A 44 -3.63 9.25 14.21
C LEU A 44 -4.22 7.85 14.15
N ARG A 45 -5.21 7.58 15.02
CA ARG A 45 -6.02 6.36 14.99
C ARG A 45 -7.40 6.72 14.44
N VAL A 46 -7.78 6.11 13.33
CA VAL A 46 -9.08 6.31 12.68
C VAL A 46 -9.81 4.98 12.51
N ILE A 47 -11.14 5.03 12.56
CA ILE A 47 -11.96 3.87 12.19
C ILE A 47 -11.88 3.63 10.68
N PRO A 48 -11.85 2.36 10.23
CA PRO A 48 -11.99 2.04 8.81
C PRO A 48 -13.31 2.56 8.25
N ASN A 49 -13.31 2.94 6.97
CA ASN A 49 -14.47 3.51 6.27
C ASN A 49 -15.03 2.60 5.17
N GLU A 50 -14.32 1.53 4.81
CA GLU A 50 -14.76 0.52 3.86
C GLU A 50 -14.02 -0.80 4.10
N VAL A 51 -14.58 -1.89 3.57
CA VAL A 51 -13.96 -3.21 3.58
C VAL A 51 -14.02 -3.80 2.18
N VAL A 52 -12.93 -4.47 1.80
CA VAL A 52 -12.86 -5.26 0.57
C VAL A 52 -12.94 -6.72 0.96
N ILE A 53 -13.96 -7.41 0.47
CA ILE A 53 -14.23 -8.81 0.78
C ILE A 53 -13.86 -9.63 -0.45
N SER A 54 -12.91 -10.55 -0.31
CA SER A 54 -12.53 -11.46 -1.37
C SER A 54 -13.20 -12.80 -1.14
N THR A 55 -14.01 -13.24 -2.09
CA THR A 55 -14.75 -14.50 -2.01
C THR A 55 -14.54 -15.35 -3.24
N ALA A 56 -14.78 -16.66 -3.13
CA ALA A 56 -14.84 -17.52 -4.31
C ALA A 56 -15.94 -18.57 -4.22
N VAL A 57 -16.51 -18.86 -5.38
CA VAL A 57 -17.44 -19.97 -5.58
C VAL A 57 -16.69 -21.08 -6.29
N GLU A 58 -16.58 -22.25 -5.65
CA GLU A 58 -16.03 -23.47 -6.26
C GLU A 58 -17.11 -24.54 -6.36
N THR A 59 -17.22 -25.16 -7.53
CA THR A 59 -18.14 -26.26 -7.80
C THR A 59 -17.39 -27.39 -8.47
N SER A 60 -17.77 -28.63 -8.18
CA SER A 60 -17.16 -29.81 -8.78
C SER A 60 -18.18 -30.74 -9.42
N ASP A 61 -17.81 -31.35 -10.54
CA ASP A 61 -18.56 -32.40 -11.21
C ASP A 61 -17.62 -33.23 -12.10
N HIS A 62 -18.00 -34.48 -12.41
CA HIS A 62 -17.28 -35.30 -13.39
C HIS A 62 -17.42 -34.75 -14.81
N ASN A 63 -18.49 -34.02 -15.09
CA ASN A 63 -18.73 -33.34 -16.35
C ASN A 63 -18.42 -31.83 -16.22
N LEU A 64 -17.42 -31.37 -16.98
CA LEU A 64 -16.99 -29.97 -16.97
C LEU A 64 -18.13 -28.98 -17.26
N THR A 65 -19.02 -29.30 -18.20
CA THR A 65 -20.14 -28.42 -18.56
C THR A 65 -21.12 -28.26 -17.41
N LEU A 66 -21.39 -29.34 -16.66
CA LEU A 66 -22.26 -29.29 -15.48
C LEU A 66 -21.59 -28.51 -14.34
N ALA A 67 -20.31 -28.77 -14.06
CA ALA A 67 -19.55 -28.02 -13.05
C ALA A 67 -19.56 -26.51 -13.37
N LYS A 68 -19.29 -26.13 -14.63
CA LYS A 68 -19.30 -24.73 -15.07
C LYS A 68 -20.68 -24.09 -14.93
N LYS A 69 -21.73 -24.77 -15.39
CA LYS A 69 -23.10 -24.25 -15.32
C LYS A 69 -23.53 -24.00 -13.88
N SER A 70 -23.24 -24.96 -12.98
CA SER A 70 -23.50 -24.83 -11.54
C SER A 70 -22.74 -23.64 -10.94
N ASN A 71 -21.47 -23.45 -11.32
CA ASN A 71 -20.69 -22.29 -10.90
C ASN A 71 -21.34 -20.97 -11.35
N ASP A 72 -21.68 -20.85 -12.63
CA ASP A 72 -22.27 -19.64 -13.21
C ASP A 72 -23.64 -19.31 -12.59
N GLU A 73 -24.42 -20.32 -12.18
CA GLU A 73 -25.68 -20.14 -11.45
C GLU A 73 -25.45 -19.59 -10.04
N ARG A 74 -24.51 -20.18 -9.28
CA ARG A 74 -24.18 -19.71 -7.92
C ARG A 74 -23.57 -18.31 -7.92
N VAL A 75 -22.66 -18.03 -8.84
CA VAL A 75 -22.06 -16.69 -8.99
C VAL A 75 -23.13 -15.63 -9.27
N ARG A 76 -24.13 -15.94 -10.11
CA ARG A 76 -25.25 -15.01 -10.37
C ARG A 76 -26.07 -14.73 -9.11
N LYS A 77 -26.30 -15.73 -8.26
CA LYS A 77 -26.98 -15.53 -6.97
C LYS A 77 -26.18 -14.61 -6.04
N VAL A 78 -24.87 -14.82 -5.95
CA VAL A 78 -23.97 -13.97 -5.14
C VAL A 78 -23.99 -12.51 -5.64
N ILE A 79 -23.95 -12.29 -6.95
CA ILE A 79 -24.04 -10.93 -7.52
C ILE A 79 -25.40 -10.30 -7.22
N ALA A 80 -26.50 -11.04 -7.42
CA ALA A 80 -27.85 -10.56 -7.11
C ALA A 80 -28.03 -10.25 -5.61
N LEU A 81 -27.37 -11.02 -4.73
CA LEU A 81 -27.32 -10.74 -3.31
C LEU A 81 -26.60 -9.41 -3.05
N ALA A 82 -25.42 -9.19 -3.62
CA ALA A 82 -24.70 -7.92 -3.47
C ALA A 82 -25.54 -6.70 -3.95
N GLU A 83 -26.29 -6.85 -5.05
CA GLU A 83 -27.23 -5.83 -5.52
C GLU A 83 -28.36 -5.55 -4.51
N LYS A 84 -28.89 -6.60 -3.84
CA LYS A 84 -29.91 -6.47 -2.77
C LYS A 84 -29.40 -5.65 -1.58
N TYR A 85 -28.10 -5.75 -1.27
CA TYR A 85 -27.44 -4.94 -0.24
C TYR A 85 -27.10 -3.51 -0.71
N LYS A 86 -27.56 -3.11 -1.90
CA LYS A 86 -27.32 -1.80 -2.54
C LYS A 86 -25.85 -1.54 -2.85
N ILE A 87 -25.08 -2.59 -3.10
CA ILE A 87 -23.70 -2.45 -3.57
C ILE A 87 -23.73 -2.15 -5.07
N GLU A 88 -23.13 -1.02 -5.46
CA GLU A 88 -23.11 -0.63 -6.87
C GLU A 88 -22.26 -1.60 -7.69
N ALA A 89 -22.63 -1.86 -8.94
CA ALA A 89 -21.90 -2.79 -9.82
C ALA A 89 -20.42 -2.45 -9.99
N LYS A 90 -20.03 -1.18 -9.89
CA LYS A 90 -18.62 -0.74 -9.93
C LYS A 90 -17.77 -1.26 -8.75
N HIS A 91 -18.42 -1.65 -7.66
CA HIS A 91 -17.82 -2.18 -6.44
C HIS A 91 -17.85 -3.71 -6.40
N ILE A 92 -18.31 -4.36 -7.47
CA ILE A 92 -18.34 -5.81 -7.61
C ILE A 92 -17.43 -6.18 -8.78
N GLN A 93 -16.40 -6.99 -8.52
CA GLN A 93 -15.48 -7.46 -9.54
C GLN A 93 -15.44 -8.98 -9.53
N THR A 94 -15.48 -9.60 -10.71
CA THR A 94 -15.30 -11.05 -10.82
C THR A 94 -14.06 -11.38 -11.61
N SER A 95 -13.32 -12.40 -11.17
CA SER A 95 -12.15 -12.88 -11.90
C SER A 95 -12.54 -13.68 -13.14
N GLN A 96 -11.53 -14.01 -13.95
CA GLN A 96 -11.64 -15.10 -14.92
C GLN A 96 -11.96 -16.42 -14.22
N ILE A 97 -12.61 -17.33 -14.95
CA ILE A 97 -12.93 -18.67 -14.47
C ILE A 97 -11.66 -19.52 -14.43
N HIS A 98 -11.47 -20.26 -13.34
CA HIS A 98 -10.39 -21.22 -13.17
C HIS A 98 -10.97 -22.63 -13.18
N ILE A 99 -10.38 -23.52 -13.96
CA ILE A 99 -10.86 -24.90 -14.14
C ILE A 99 -9.68 -25.83 -13.94
N GLU A 100 -9.81 -26.75 -13.00
CA GLU A 100 -8.77 -27.70 -12.63
C GLU A 100 -9.34 -29.13 -12.56
N PRO A 101 -8.85 -30.09 -13.37
CA PRO A 101 -9.14 -31.49 -13.14
C PRO A 101 -8.33 -32.00 -11.95
N ARG A 102 -9.00 -32.57 -10.94
CA ARG A 102 -8.31 -33.17 -9.78
C ARG A 102 -8.30 -34.69 -9.89
N TYR A 103 -7.19 -35.28 -9.49
CA TYR A 103 -6.97 -36.72 -9.47
C TYR A 103 -6.55 -37.14 -8.06
N ARG A 104 -6.98 -38.33 -7.64
CA ARG A 104 -6.50 -38.97 -6.42
C ARG A 104 -5.37 -39.93 -6.82
N ASP A 105 -4.16 -39.65 -6.37
CA ASP A 105 -3.05 -40.58 -6.50
C ASP A 105 -3.23 -41.73 -5.49
N HIS A 106 -3.41 -42.95 -5.99
CA HIS A 106 -3.19 -44.19 -5.23
C HIS A 106 -1.91 -44.87 -5.73
N TYR A 107 -1.29 -45.68 -4.87
CA TYR A 107 -0.02 -46.38 -5.14
C TYR A 107 0.03 -47.12 -6.50
N GLU A 108 -1.11 -47.53 -7.05
CA GLU A 108 -1.17 -48.28 -8.32
C GLU A 108 -1.95 -47.58 -9.44
N LYS A 109 -2.81 -46.58 -9.14
CA LYS A 109 -3.68 -45.93 -10.14
C LYS A 109 -3.99 -44.47 -9.79
N ARG A 110 -4.12 -43.64 -10.83
CA ARG A 110 -4.70 -42.30 -10.75
C ARG A 110 -6.20 -42.37 -10.97
N GLU A 111 -6.98 -42.05 -9.94
CA GLU A 111 -8.43 -41.98 -10.03
C GLU A 111 -8.85 -40.53 -10.31
N PHE A 112 -9.63 -40.30 -11.36
CA PHE A 112 -10.16 -38.97 -11.65
C PHE A 112 -11.28 -38.63 -10.65
N ILE A 113 -11.13 -37.49 -9.95
CA ILE A 113 -12.10 -37.04 -8.94
C ILE A 113 -13.19 -36.16 -9.58
N GLY A 114 -12.81 -35.36 -10.58
CA GLY A 114 -13.72 -34.42 -11.21
C GLY A 114 -13.04 -33.13 -11.66
N TYR A 115 -13.81 -32.28 -12.35
CA TYR A 115 -13.44 -30.92 -12.69
C TYR A 115 -13.89 -29.98 -11.57
N PHE A 116 -12.95 -29.21 -11.05
CA PHE A 116 -13.19 -28.18 -10.06
C PHE A 116 -13.15 -26.84 -10.76
N VAL A 117 -14.26 -26.13 -10.70
CA VAL A 117 -14.46 -24.85 -11.35
C VAL A 117 -14.57 -23.79 -10.27
N ARG A 118 -13.67 -22.82 -10.29
CA ARG A 118 -13.61 -21.72 -9.32
C ARG A 118 -13.76 -20.39 -10.04
N LYS A 119 -14.49 -19.47 -9.41
CA LYS A 119 -14.54 -18.06 -9.80
C LYS A 119 -14.49 -17.17 -8.58
N ASN A 120 -13.57 -16.20 -8.58
CA ASN A 120 -13.42 -15.26 -7.49
C ASN A 120 -14.32 -14.05 -7.71
N ILE A 121 -14.84 -13.51 -6.62
CA ILE A 121 -15.73 -12.35 -6.56
C ILE A 121 -15.19 -11.45 -5.45
N VAL A 122 -14.80 -10.24 -5.82
CA VAL A 122 -14.34 -9.20 -4.91
C VAL A 122 -15.44 -8.16 -4.78
N VAL A 123 -15.80 -7.85 -3.54
CA VAL A 123 -16.87 -6.89 -3.23
C VAL A 123 -16.33 -5.81 -2.31
N GLN A 124 -16.46 -4.56 -2.72
CA GLN A 124 -16.13 -3.39 -1.89
C GLN A 124 -17.39 -2.89 -1.18
N LEU A 125 -17.40 -3.00 0.14
CA LEU A 125 -18.51 -2.59 0.99
C LEU A 125 -18.13 -1.31 1.75
N LYS A 126 -18.84 -0.22 1.47
CA LYS A 126 -18.67 1.08 2.14
C LYS A 126 -19.42 1.19 3.46
N ASP A 127 -20.48 0.41 3.62
CA ASP A 127 -21.32 0.43 4.81
C ASP A 127 -20.96 -0.76 5.71
N LEU A 128 -20.03 -0.54 6.63
CA LEU A 128 -19.54 -1.56 7.55
C LEU A 128 -20.62 -2.09 8.50
N THR A 129 -21.73 -1.36 8.69
CA THR A 129 -22.84 -1.83 9.53
C THR A 129 -23.53 -3.06 8.95
N LYS A 130 -23.42 -3.27 7.63
CA LYS A 130 -23.99 -4.40 6.91
C LYS A 130 -23.02 -5.57 6.74
N PHE A 131 -21.79 -5.43 7.23
CA PHE A 131 -20.73 -6.39 6.96
C PHE A 131 -21.08 -7.80 7.44
N GLU A 132 -21.49 -7.94 8.71
CA GLU A 132 -21.80 -9.26 9.29
C GLU A 132 -22.98 -9.91 8.55
N ASP A 133 -24.09 -9.19 8.39
CA ASP A 133 -25.27 -9.69 7.68
C ASP A 133 -24.97 -10.09 6.22
N PHE A 134 -24.15 -9.29 5.53
CA PHE A 134 -23.75 -9.56 4.15
C PHE A 134 -22.85 -10.79 4.07
N LEU A 135 -21.87 -10.90 4.96
CA LEU A 135 -20.96 -12.04 5.02
C LEU A 135 -21.72 -13.34 5.33
N SER A 136 -22.62 -13.34 6.31
CA SER A 136 -23.46 -14.50 6.62
C SER A 136 -24.30 -14.91 5.42
N SER A 137 -24.92 -13.95 4.73
CA SER A 137 -25.74 -14.23 3.55
C SER A 137 -24.92 -14.77 2.37
N LEU A 138 -23.68 -14.31 2.20
CA LEU A 138 -22.77 -14.84 1.19
C LEU A 138 -22.43 -16.32 1.43
N LEU A 139 -22.20 -16.69 2.69
CA LEU A 139 -21.91 -18.08 3.08
C LEU A 139 -23.13 -18.99 2.84
N GLU A 140 -24.34 -18.52 3.12
CA GLU A 140 -25.59 -19.25 2.85
C GLU A 140 -25.83 -19.48 1.35
N GLU A 141 -25.49 -18.51 0.49
CA GLU A 141 -25.65 -18.61 -0.97
C GLU A 141 -24.58 -19.46 -1.68
N GLY A 142 -23.65 -20.06 -0.91
CA GLY A 142 -22.72 -21.06 -1.41
C GLY A 142 -21.37 -20.50 -1.89
N VAL A 143 -20.91 -19.40 -1.28
CA VAL A 143 -19.51 -19.02 -1.28
C VAL A 143 -18.73 -20.03 -0.44
N ASN A 144 -17.68 -20.60 -1.01
CA ASN A 144 -16.91 -21.67 -0.38
C ASN A 144 -15.52 -21.22 0.10
N TYR A 145 -15.09 -20.02 -0.30
CA TYR A 145 -13.84 -19.40 0.12
C TYR A 145 -14.09 -17.93 0.45
N VAL A 146 -13.56 -17.49 1.59
CA VAL A 146 -13.54 -16.09 2.01
C VAL A 146 -12.13 -15.79 2.51
N ASP A 147 -11.54 -14.70 2.04
CA ASP A 147 -10.22 -14.18 2.40
C ASP A 147 -10.33 -12.69 2.81
#